data_AF-U1R857-F1
#
_entry.id   AF-U1R857-F1
#
_cell.length_a   1.000
_cell.length_b   1.000
_cell.length_c   1.000
_cell.angle_alpha   90.00
_cell.angle_beta   90.00
_cell.angle_gamma   90.00
#
_symmetry.space_group_name_H-M   'P 1'
#
loop_
_entity.id
_entity.type
_entity.pdbx_description
1 polymer ?
#
loop_
_entity_poly.entity_id
_entity_poly.type
_entity_poly.pdbx_seq_one_letter_code
_entity_poly.pdbx_strand_id
1 'polypeptide(L)'
;GAGSSEPAAPPAYVGVGYERLASLRYGENPHQRAAVYRTAGASGGVAGARQLHGKAMSYNNYTDTDAAVRAAYDHGEVVTVAVVKHANPCGIAVSAAGDVAEAHRKAHACDPVSAYGGVIATNATVTAEMARQIKPIFTEVVAAPAFADEAVEILSAKKNLRLLVVEAPRREGYEIKQVSGGAVIQERDVLSADGDDPATWTLAAGPAADDDLLAELAFAWRSVRAVRSNAVLLTQGGATVGVGMGQVNRVDSCKLAVERANTLGARSTGDAAADSPQKDRAEPVEKGAVGGGDAAEVLGDPTGEAASAP
;
A
#
# COMPACT_ATOMS: atom_id res chain seq x y z
N GLY A 1 -10.89 -11.37 40.24
CA GLY A 1 -10.08 -10.24 39.79
C GLY A 1 -10.06 -10.26 38.28
N ALA A 2 -10.34 -9.11 37.66
CA ALA A 2 -10.34 -8.82 36.22
C ALA A 2 -10.97 -9.90 35.32
N GLY A 3 -12.28 -9.81 35.10
CA GLY A 3 -12.94 -10.54 34.02
C GLY A 3 -12.39 -10.03 32.69
N SER A 4 -11.81 -10.93 31.91
CA SER A 4 -11.54 -10.72 30.49
C SER A 4 -12.89 -10.45 29.81
N SER A 5 -13.20 -9.19 29.53
CA SER A 5 -14.33 -8.86 28.69
C SER A 5 -14.04 -9.38 27.30
N GLU A 6 -14.73 -10.45 26.89
CA GLU A 6 -14.74 -10.84 25.48
C GLU A 6 -15.06 -9.60 24.62
N PRO A 7 -14.37 -9.41 23.49
CA PRO A 7 -14.67 -8.28 22.62
C PRO A 7 -16.15 -8.32 22.25
N ALA A 8 -16.83 -7.19 22.41
CA ALA A 8 -18.26 -7.10 22.17
C ALA A 8 -18.56 -7.45 20.71
N ALA A 9 -19.50 -8.37 20.49
CA ALA A 9 -19.91 -8.73 19.14
C ALA A 9 -20.45 -7.50 18.38
N PRO A 10 -20.27 -7.42 17.04
CA PRO A 10 -20.90 -6.40 16.23
C PRO A 10 -22.43 -6.35 16.42
N PRO A 11 -23.09 -5.21 16.13
CA PRO A 11 -24.53 -5.05 16.32
C PRO A 11 -25.36 -6.16 15.67
N ALA A 12 -26.45 -6.56 16.34
CA ALA A 12 -27.36 -7.60 15.83
C ALA A 12 -28.10 -7.21 14.53
N TYR A 13 -28.12 -5.91 14.18
CA TYR A 13 -28.69 -5.40 12.94
C TYR A 13 -27.77 -4.33 12.35
N VAL A 14 -27.46 -4.47 11.05
CA VAL A 14 -26.69 -3.48 10.28
C VAL A 14 -27.45 -3.13 9.01
N GLY A 15 -27.79 -1.85 8.84
CA GLY A 15 -28.40 -1.30 7.63
C GLY A 15 -27.50 -0.24 7.00
N VAL A 16 -27.29 -0.32 5.69
CA VAL A 16 -26.46 0.65 4.96
C VAL A 16 -27.22 1.20 3.76
N GLY A 17 -27.34 2.53 3.71
CA GLY A 17 -27.96 3.25 2.59
C GLY A 17 -26.91 3.90 1.70
N TYR A 18 -27.11 3.84 0.38
CA TYR A 18 -26.21 4.40 -0.62
C TYR A 18 -26.94 5.33 -1.60
N GLU A 19 -26.29 6.43 -1.96
CA GLU A 19 -26.73 7.37 -2.98
C GLU A 19 -25.83 7.27 -4.22
N ARG A 20 -26.42 7.14 -5.40
CA ARG A 20 -25.65 7.02 -6.65
C ARG A 20 -25.03 8.37 -7.01
N LEU A 21 -23.71 8.39 -7.19
CA LEU A 21 -22.98 9.58 -7.65
C LEU A 21 -22.91 9.63 -9.17
N ALA A 22 -22.50 8.54 -9.81
CA ALA A 22 -22.39 8.45 -11.27
C ALA A 22 -22.46 7.00 -11.76
N SER A 23 -22.95 6.79 -12.98
CA SER A 23 -22.74 5.52 -13.70
C SER A 23 -21.28 5.44 -14.18
N LEU A 24 -20.71 4.23 -14.14
CA LEU A 24 -19.39 3.95 -14.68
C LEU A 24 -19.51 3.33 -16.07
N ARG A 25 -18.45 3.44 -16.87
CA ARG A 25 -18.41 2.88 -18.22
C ARG A 25 -18.67 1.37 -18.23
N TYR A 26 -18.10 0.68 -17.26
CA TYR A 26 -18.29 -0.75 -16.97
C TYR A 26 -17.79 -1.03 -15.54
N GLY A 27 -18.01 -2.26 -15.05
CA GLY A 27 -17.54 -2.77 -13.76
C GLY A 27 -16.07 -3.18 -13.81
N GLU A 28 -15.74 -4.27 -13.14
CA GLU A 28 -14.37 -4.83 -13.18
C GLU A 28 -13.98 -5.24 -14.60
N ASN A 29 -14.96 -5.76 -15.36
CA ASN A 29 -14.80 -6.18 -16.74
C ASN A 29 -15.77 -5.45 -17.69
N PRO A 30 -15.43 -5.25 -18.98
CA PRO A 30 -16.22 -4.44 -19.92
C PRO A 30 -17.69 -4.83 -20.10
N HIS A 31 -18.04 -6.10 -19.89
CA HIS A 31 -19.41 -6.60 -20.04
C HIS A 31 -20.30 -6.34 -18.79
N GLN A 32 -19.71 -5.91 -17.68
CA GLN A 32 -20.43 -5.65 -16.43
C GLN A 32 -20.84 -4.18 -16.36
N ARG A 33 -22.08 -3.89 -15.96
CA ARG A 33 -22.52 -2.51 -15.68
C ARG A 33 -22.12 -2.13 -14.26
N ALA A 34 -21.74 -0.87 -14.03
CA ALA A 34 -21.40 -0.39 -12.68
C ALA A 34 -21.77 1.08 -12.47
N ALA A 35 -21.77 1.48 -11.21
CA ALA A 35 -21.94 2.85 -10.76
C ALA A 35 -21.15 3.05 -9.46
N VAL A 36 -20.71 4.28 -9.21
CA VAL A 36 -20.13 4.67 -7.91
C VAL A 36 -21.23 5.26 -7.03
N TYR A 37 -21.22 4.87 -5.76
CA TYR A 37 -22.16 5.33 -4.76
C TYR A 37 -21.40 5.90 -3.55
N ARG A 38 -22.02 6.83 -2.84
CA ARG A 38 -21.60 7.24 -1.50
C ARG A 38 -22.57 6.72 -0.46
N THR A 39 -22.10 6.53 0.77
CA THR A 39 -22.99 6.32 1.92
C THR A 39 -23.91 7.52 2.08
N ALA A 40 -25.20 7.29 2.34
CA ALA A 40 -26.18 8.37 2.50
C ALA A 40 -25.75 9.33 3.64
N GLY A 41 -25.72 10.63 3.34
CA GLY A 41 -25.27 11.67 4.28
C GLY A 41 -23.76 11.75 4.53
N ALA A 42 -22.95 10.87 3.94
CA ALA A 42 -21.49 10.95 4.07
C ALA A 42 -20.88 11.93 3.05
N SER A 43 -19.78 12.58 3.47
CA SER A 43 -18.88 13.37 2.63
C SER A 43 -17.47 12.76 2.64
N GLY A 44 -16.66 13.10 1.64
CA GLY A 44 -15.27 12.68 1.56
C GLY A 44 -15.04 11.25 1.05
N GLY A 45 -13.85 10.72 1.34
CA GLY A 45 -13.38 9.42 0.86
C GLY A 45 -13.17 9.38 -0.67
N VAL A 46 -12.72 8.22 -1.17
CA VAL A 46 -12.40 8.05 -2.59
C VAL A 46 -13.64 8.19 -3.49
N ALA A 47 -14.83 7.80 -3.02
CA ALA A 47 -16.08 8.02 -3.75
C ALA A 47 -16.44 9.51 -3.88
N GLY A 48 -16.13 10.32 -2.87
CA GLY A 48 -16.37 11.77 -2.84
C GLY A 48 -15.18 12.62 -3.30
N ALA A 49 -14.13 12.00 -3.86
CA ALA A 49 -12.91 12.68 -4.24
C ALA A 49 -13.16 13.76 -5.30
N ARG A 50 -12.48 14.90 -5.17
CA ARG A 50 -12.54 15.97 -6.17
C ARG A 50 -11.51 15.72 -7.26
N GLN A 51 -11.98 15.44 -8.47
CA GLN A 51 -11.13 15.23 -9.62
C GLN A 51 -10.72 16.57 -10.26
N LEU A 52 -9.42 16.88 -10.26
CA LEU A 52 -8.87 18.12 -10.82
C LEU A 52 -8.65 18.03 -12.34
N HIS A 53 -8.29 16.84 -12.82
CA HIS A 53 -7.87 16.62 -14.20
C HIS A 53 -8.15 15.16 -14.63
N GLY A 54 -8.10 14.91 -15.93
CA GLY A 54 -8.09 13.57 -16.50
C GLY A 54 -9.44 13.03 -16.95
N LYS A 55 -9.45 11.76 -17.38
CA LYS A 55 -10.65 11.04 -17.81
C LYS A 55 -11.53 10.65 -16.63
N ALA A 56 -12.79 10.33 -16.89
CA ALA A 56 -13.66 9.71 -15.87
C ALA A 56 -13.02 8.46 -15.24
N MET A 57 -13.21 8.29 -13.93
CA MET A 57 -12.77 7.12 -13.17
C MET A 57 -13.48 5.84 -13.65
N SER A 58 -12.74 4.73 -13.75
CA SER A 58 -13.30 3.38 -13.93
C SER A 58 -13.55 2.69 -12.57
N TYR A 59 -14.27 1.57 -12.57
CA TYR A 59 -14.48 0.75 -11.36
C TYR A 59 -13.15 0.36 -10.70
N ASN A 60 -12.20 -0.16 -11.48
CA ASN A 60 -10.88 -0.56 -10.98
C ASN A 60 -10.07 0.65 -10.50
N ASN A 61 -10.24 1.84 -11.10
CA ASN A 61 -9.59 3.03 -10.57
C ASN A 61 -10.10 3.37 -9.16
N TYR A 62 -11.40 3.21 -8.87
CA TYR A 62 -11.93 3.45 -7.51
C TYR A 62 -11.33 2.45 -6.50
N THR A 63 -11.33 1.15 -6.83
CA THR A 63 -10.81 0.12 -5.91
C THR A 63 -9.31 0.23 -5.69
N ASP A 64 -8.53 0.51 -6.73
CA ASP A 64 -7.08 0.68 -6.62
C ASP A 64 -6.73 1.98 -5.88
N THR A 65 -7.49 3.06 -6.08
CA THR A 65 -7.30 4.31 -5.34
C THR A 65 -7.62 4.14 -3.86
N ASP A 66 -8.70 3.43 -3.51
CA ASP A 66 -9.05 3.17 -2.11
C ASP A 66 -7.99 2.33 -1.40
N ALA A 67 -7.47 1.30 -2.06
CA ALA A 67 -6.36 0.49 -1.56
C ALA A 67 -5.06 1.31 -1.39
N ALA A 68 -4.72 2.15 -2.36
CA ALA A 68 -3.52 2.99 -2.32
C ALA A 68 -3.61 4.06 -1.22
N VAL A 69 -4.76 4.74 -1.10
CA VAL A 69 -4.99 5.73 -0.04
C VAL A 69 -4.90 5.06 1.33
N ARG A 70 -5.54 3.91 1.54
CA ARG A 70 -5.41 3.18 2.82
C ARG A 70 -3.95 2.85 3.13
N ALA A 71 -3.22 2.28 2.17
CA ALA A 71 -1.80 1.95 2.35
C ALA A 71 -0.94 3.17 2.68
N ALA A 72 -1.17 4.33 2.05
CA ALA A 72 -0.42 5.54 2.37
C ALA A 72 -0.72 6.06 3.79
N TYR A 73 -1.96 5.95 4.26
CA TYR A 73 -2.36 6.40 5.60
C TYR A 73 -2.11 5.36 6.70
N ASP A 74 -1.77 4.11 6.36
CA ASP A 74 -1.37 3.08 7.33
C ASP A 74 -0.10 3.47 8.10
N HIS A 75 0.64 4.51 7.70
CA HIS A 75 1.86 5.00 8.38
C HIS A 75 1.63 6.28 9.20
N GLY A 76 0.38 6.66 9.44
CA GLY A 76 0.04 7.82 10.26
C GLY A 76 0.47 9.13 9.61
N GLU A 77 1.19 9.96 10.36
CA GLU A 77 1.63 11.30 9.93
C GLU A 77 2.94 11.28 9.12
N VAL A 78 3.67 10.16 9.10
CA VAL A 78 4.92 10.05 8.32
C VAL A 78 4.60 10.15 6.84
N VAL A 79 5.29 11.02 6.10
CA VAL A 79 5.07 11.21 4.66
C VAL A 79 5.30 9.88 3.93
N THR A 80 4.25 9.39 3.28
CA THR A 80 4.21 8.06 2.69
C THR A 80 3.67 8.12 1.27
N VAL A 81 4.24 7.31 0.39
CA VAL A 81 3.74 7.07 -0.97
C VAL A 81 3.52 5.58 -1.16
N ALA A 82 2.33 5.23 -1.64
CA ALA A 82 1.98 3.87 -2.04
C ALA A 82 1.67 3.84 -3.54
N VAL A 83 2.24 2.88 -4.25
CA VAL A 83 1.96 2.58 -5.66
C VAL A 83 1.25 1.23 -5.72
N VAL A 84 0.03 1.22 -6.27
CA VAL A 84 -0.86 0.06 -6.28
C VAL A 84 -1.28 -0.27 -7.70
N LYS A 85 -1.46 -1.56 -7.97
CA LYS A 85 -2.06 -2.08 -9.18
C LYS A 85 -2.88 -3.32 -8.86
N HIS A 86 -4.13 -3.37 -9.31
CA HIS A 86 -5.04 -4.51 -9.03
C HIS A 86 -5.14 -4.82 -7.52
N ALA A 87 -5.37 -3.79 -6.73
CA ALA A 87 -5.51 -3.81 -5.27
C ALA A 87 -4.31 -4.41 -4.50
N ASN A 88 -3.13 -4.51 -5.11
CA ASN A 88 -1.88 -4.91 -4.46
C ASN A 88 -0.81 -3.82 -4.61
N PRO A 89 -0.03 -3.53 -3.56
CA PRO A 89 1.07 -2.59 -3.67
C PRO A 89 2.20 -3.19 -4.52
N CYS A 90 2.64 -2.46 -5.54
CA CYS A 90 3.91 -2.73 -6.20
C CYS A 90 5.08 -2.00 -5.54
N GLY A 91 4.80 -0.99 -4.70
CA GLY A 91 5.78 -0.41 -3.78
C GLY A 91 5.16 0.54 -2.77
N ILE A 92 5.72 0.58 -1.57
CA ILE A 92 5.37 1.52 -0.50
C ILE A 92 6.68 2.08 0.04
N ALA A 93 6.72 3.37 0.34
CA ALA A 93 7.86 3.97 1.04
C ALA A 93 7.46 5.19 1.87
N VAL A 94 8.24 5.42 2.91
CA VAL A 94 8.17 6.58 3.79
C VAL A 94 9.36 7.51 3.57
N SER A 95 9.19 8.80 3.86
CA SER A 95 10.27 9.76 4.03
C SER A 95 10.23 10.35 5.44
N ALA A 96 11.23 10.01 6.25
CA ALA A 96 11.40 10.60 7.59
C ALA A 96 11.68 12.12 7.53
N ALA A 97 12.26 12.59 6.43
CA ALA A 97 12.52 14.01 6.19
C ALA A 97 11.27 14.79 5.73
N GLY A 98 10.15 14.11 5.48
CA GLY A 98 8.93 14.72 4.97
C GLY A 98 8.95 15.02 3.46
N ASP A 99 9.91 14.47 2.71
CA ASP A 99 10.00 14.66 1.26
C ASP A 99 9.14 13.62 0.52
N VAL A 100 8.00 14.08 0.02
CA VAL A 100 7.08 13.23 -0.77
C VAL A 100 7.70 12.75 -2.09
N ALA A 101 8.63 13.52 -2.67
CA ALA A 101 9.31 13.15 -3.89
C ALA A 101 10.35 12.04 -3.62
N GLU A 102 11.02 12.06 -2.47
CA GLU A 102 11.85 10.95 -1.99
C GLU A 102 11.03 9.67 -1.77
N ALA A 103 9.93 9.79 -1.03
CA ALA A 103 9.04 8.65 -0.79
C ALA A 103 8.52 8.06 -2.12
N HIS A 104 8.18 8.89 -3.10
CA HIS A 104 7.78 8.41 -4.42
C HIS A 104 8.90 7.69 -5.17
N ARG A 105 10.12 8.26 -5.22
CA ARG A 105 11.28 7.59 -5.86
C ARG A 105 11.50 6.19 -5.26
N LYS A 106 11.53 6.11 -3.93
CA LYS A 106 11.72 4.86 -3.19
C LYS A 106 10.59 3.84 -3.45
N ALA A 107 9.33 4.26 -3.39
CA ALA A 107 8.19 3.38 -3.65
C ALA A 107 8.19 2.88 -5.11
N HIS A 108 8.46 3.75 -6.06
CA HIS A 108 8.53 3.39 -7.49
C HIS A 108 9.67 2.40 -7.77
N ALA A 109 10.82 2.57 -7.11
CA ALA A 109 12.00 1.71 -7.28
C ALA A 109 11.74 0.25 -6.91
N CYS A 110 10.75 -0.07 -6.07
CA CYS A 110 10.42 -1.45 -5.66
C CYS A 110 10.01 -2.36 -6.84
N ASP A 111 9.25 -1.83 -7.79
CA ASP A 111 8.89 -2.56 -9.02
C ASP A 111 8.43 -1.57 -10.10
N PRO A 112 9.38 -0.92 -10.80
CA PRO A 112 9.09 0.10 -11.81
C PRO A 112 8.22 -0.44 -12.96
N VAL A 113 8.41 -1.72 -13.30
CA VAL A 113 7.64 -2.41 -14.35
C VAL A 113 6.17 -2.55 -13.93
N SER A 114 5.91 -3.03 -12.71
CA SER A 114 4.54 -3.16 -12.20
C SER A 114 3.88 -1.80 -11.94
N ALA A 115 4.64 -0.78 -11.55
CA ALA A 115 4.15 0.58 -11.36
C ALA A 115 3.60 1.23 -12.66
N TYR A 116 4.01 0.74 -13.83
CA TYR A 116 3.47 1.21 -15.11
C TYR A 116 1.96 0.89 -15.21
N GLY A 117 1.15 1.95 -15.31
CA GLY A 117 -0.31 1.88 -15.32
C GLY A 117 -0.93 1.72 -13.93
N GLY A 118 -0.15 1.96 -12.88
CA GLY A 118 -0.61 1.91 -11.49
C GLY A 118 -1.36 3.16 -11.04
N VAL A 119 -1.82 3.09 -9.80
CA VAL A 119 -2.37 4.19 -9.02
C VAL A 119 -1.37 4.58 -7.94
N ILE A 120 -1.09 5.88 -7.84
CA ILE A 120 -0.20 6.44 -6.82
C ILE A 120 -1.08 7.15 -5.79
N ALA A 121 -0.86 6.90 -4.51
CA ALA A 121 -1.45 7.67 -3.43
C ALA A 121 -0.40 8.15 -2.43
N THR A 122 -0.66 9.29 -1.82
CA THR A 122 0.15 9.83 -0.72
C THR A 122 -0.71 10.48 0.36
N ASN A 123 -0.22 10.48 1.60
CA ASN A 123 -0.80 11.22 2.71
C ASN A 123 -0.28 12.67 2.82
N ALA A 124 0.51 13.14 1.84
CA ALA A 124 1.11 14.47 1.81
C ALA A 124 0.72 15.26 0.54
N THR A 125 1.04 16.57 0.52
CA THR A 125 0.82 17.40 -0.67
C THR A 125 1.75 16.98 -1.80
N VAL A 126 1.22 16.72 -3.00
CA VAL A 126 2.05 16.42 -4.18
C VAL A 126 2.76 17.70 -4.63
N THR A 127 4.09 17.66 -4.59
CA THR A 127 4.96 18.78 -4.97
C THR A 127 5.28 18.79 -6.46
N ALA A 128 5.83 19.90 -6.97
CA ALA A 128 6.32 19.98 -8.34
C ALA A 128 7.44 18.96 -8.63
N GLU A 129 8.30 18.69 -7.65
CA GLU A 129 9.37 17.69 -7.79
C GLU A 129 8.81 16.28 -7.99
N MET A 130 7.90 15.83 -7.12
CA MET A 130 7.23 14.55 -7.27
C MET A 130 6.46 14.48 -8.60
N ALA A 131 5.78 15.57 -9.00
CA ALA A 131 5.08 15.65 -10.26
C ALA A 131 6.02 15.45 -11.48
N ARG A 132 7.24 16.00 -11.45
CA ARG A 132 8.23 15.79 -12.52
C ARG A 132 8.67 14.33 -12.61
N GLN A 133 8.77 13.62 -11.49
CA GLN A 133 9.08 12.19 -11.46
C GLN A 133 7.94 11.32 -12.01
N ILE A 134 6.69 11.67 -11.70
CA ILE A 134 5.51 10.94 -12.19
C ILE A 134 5.28 11.18 -13.69
N LYS A 135 5.56 12.40 -14.18
CA LYS A 135 5.28 12.80 -15.56
C LYS A 135 5.78 11.83 -16.65
N PRO A 136 7.02 11.28 -16.61
CA PRO A 136 7.49 10.32 -17.61
C PRO A 136 6.84 8.93 -17.48
N ILE A 137 6.28 8.58 -16.31
CA ILE A 137 5.70 7.27 -16.03
C ILE A 137 4.26 7.22 -16.56
N PHE A 138 3.82 6.09 -17.12
CA PHE A 138 2.39 5.89 -17.38
C PHE A 138 1.69 5.60 -16.05
N THR A 139 0.80 6.48 -15.64
CA THR A 139 0.07 6.40 -14.37
C THR A 139 -1.42 6.65 -14.65
N GLU A 140 -2.30 5.84 -14.08
CA GLU A 140 -3.75 5.95 -14.28
C GLU A 140 -4.35 7.03 -13.37
N VAL A 141 -3.93 7.06 -12.09
CA VAL A 141 -4.45 7.95 -11.04
C VAL A 141 -3.32 8.38 -10.10
N VAL A 142 -3.33 9.66 -9.69
CA VAL A 142 -2.59 10.17 -8.53
C VAL A 142 -3.62 10.73 -7.54
N ALA A 143 -3.59 10.24 -6.30
CA ALA A 143 -4.49 10.64 -5.21
C ALA A 143 -3.72 11.23 -4.02
N ALA A 144 -4.15 12.38 -3.53
CA ALA A 144 -3.47 13.07 -2.43
C ALA A 144 -4.44 13.99 -1.67
N PRO A 145 -4.11 14.41 -0.43
CA PRO A 145 -4.88 15.44 0.27
C PRO A 145 -4.82 16.80 -0.40
N ALA A 146 -3.74 17.10 -1.13
CA ALA A 146 -3.57 18.35 -1.87
C ALA A 146 -2.51 18.22 -2.98
N PHE A 147 -2.50 19.18 -3.89
CA PHE A 147 -1.49 19.34 -4.94
C PHE A 147 -1.00 20.78 -4.91
N ALA A 148 0.30 21.00 -5.08
CA ALA A 148 0.81 22.32 -5.44
C ALA A 148 0.31 22.71 -6.85
N ASP A 149 0.09 23.99 -7.10
CA ASP A 149 -0.43 24.47 -8.39
C ASP A 149 0.48 24.03 -9.55
N GLU A 150 1.80 24.19 -9.40
CA GLU A 150 2.78 23.74 -10.40
C GLU A 150 2.72 22.21 -10.62
N ALA A 151 2.42 21.42 -9.57
CA ALA A 151 2.25 19.98 -9.72
C ALA A 151 1.04 19.63 -10.59
N VAL A 152 -0.08 20.35 -10.42
CA VAL A 152 -1.26 20.21 -11.27
C VAL A 152 -0.93 20.57 -12.72
N GLU A 153 -0.21 21.67 -12.96
CA GLU A 153 0.20 22.08 -14.31
C GLU A 153 1.07 21.02 -14.99
N ILE A 154 2.11 20.53 -14.30
CA ILE A 154 3.04 19.51 -14.80
C ILE A 154 2.30 18.22 -15.18
N LEU A 155 1.44 17.74 -14.29
CA LEU A 155 0.73 16.47 -14.47
C LEU A 155 -0.43 16.57 -15.46
N SER A 156 -1.05 17.75 -15.59
CA SER A 156 -2.15 17.98 -16.53
C SER A 156 -1.72 17.90 -18.00
N ALA A 157 -0.42 17.99 -18.28
CA ALA A 157 0.14 17.67 -19.59
C ALA A 157 -0.17 16.23 -20.05
N LYS A 158 -0.42 15.30 -19.12
CA LYS A 158 -0.89 13.94 -19.43
C LYS A 158 -2.42 13.93 -19.50
N LYS A 159 -2.98 14.07 -20.70
CA LYS A 159 -4.44 14.16 -20.97
C LYS A 159 -5.33 13.17 -20.19
N ASN A 160 -4.84 11.94 -19.96
CA ASN A 160 -5.65 10.86 -19.40
C ASN A 160 -5.48 10.67 -17.88
N LEU A 161 -4.41 11.21 -17.29
CA LEU A 161 -4.07 11.00 -15.88
C LEU A 161 -5.12 11.65 -14.98
N ARG A 162 -5.71 10.89 -14.05
CA ARG A 162 -6.62 11.46 -13.04
C ARG A 162 -5.83 12.02 -11.87
N LEU A 163 -6.13 13.26 -11.50
CA LEU A 163 -5.62 13.88 -10.28
C LEU A 163 -6.78 14.03 -9.30
N LEU A 164 -6.70 13.34 -8.17
CA LEU A 164 -7.78 13.27 -7.18
C LEU A 164 -7.34 13.90 -5.87
N VAL A 165 -8.09 14.92 -5.45
CA VAL A 165 -8.00 15.43 -4.08
C VAL A 165 -8.90 14.58 -3.20
N VAL A 166 -8.29 13.87 -2.26
CA VAL A 166 -8.95 12.92 -1.35
C VAL A 166 -8.71 13.37 0.09
N GLU A 167 -9.79 13.61 0.83
CA GLU A 167 -9.69 13.89 2.27
C GLU A 167 -9.07 12.70 3.02
N ALA A 168 -8.37 12.98 4.12
CA ALA A 168 -7.82 11.92 4.97
C ALA A 168 -8.92 10.92 5.37
N PRO A 169 -8.70 9.62 5.20
CA PRO A 169 -9.72 8.62 5.47
C PRO A 169 -10.01 8.54 6.96
N ARG A 170 -11.27 8.29 7.32
CA ARG A 170 -11.60 7.77 8.65
C ARG A 170 -10.98 6.38 8.78
N ARG A 171 -10.12 6.20 9.79
CA ARG A 171 -9.39 4.95 10.01
C ARG A 171 -10.33 3.86 10.50
N GLU A 172 -11.08 4.15 11.54
CA GLU A 172 -12.02 3.22 12.19
C GLU A 172 -13.34 3.07 11.42
N GLY A 173 -14.11 2.05 11.81
CA GLY A 173 -15.42 1.74 11.26
C GLY A 173 -15.51 0.28 10.83
N TYR A 174 -16.54 -0.05 10.07
CA TYR A 174 -16.76 -1.39 9.56
C TYR A 174 -16.27 -1.55 8.11
N GLU A 175 -15.77 -2.74 7.81
CA GLU A 175 -15.56 -3.25 6.46
C GLU A 175 -16.67 -4.27 6.17
N ILE A 176 -17.39 -4.08 5.06
CA ILE A 176 -18.50 -4.92 4.65
C ILE A 176 -18.09 -5.64 3.37
N LYS A 177 -18.00 -6.97 3.44
CA LYS A 177 -17.68 -7.81 2.29
C LYS A 177 -18.88 -8.67 1.92
N GLN A 178 -19.38 -8.46 0.71
CA GLN A 178 -20.49 -9.25 0.19
C GLN A 178 -20.09 -10.73 0.06
N VAL A 179 -21.00 -11.62 0.47
CA VAL A 179 -20.94 -13.06 0.23
C VAL A 179 -22.29 -13.53 -0.33
N SER A 180 -22.35 -14.75 -0.88
CA SER A 180 -23.63 -15.29 -1.37
C SER A 180 -24.68 -15.31 -0.25
N GLY A 181 -25.83 -14.67 -0.48
CA GLY A 181 -26.93 -14.59 0.49
C GLY A 181 -26.80 -13.51 1.57
N GLY A 182 -25.71 -12.75 1.63
CA GLY A 182 -25.53 -11.71 2.65
C GLY A 182 -24.18 -10.99 2.60
N ALA A 183 -23.63 -10.68 3.78
CA ALA A 183 -22.31 -10.06 3.93
C ALA A 183 -21.64 -10.55 5.21
N VAL A 184 -20.31 -10.53 5.23
CA VAL A 184 -19.52 -10.55 6.47
C VAL A 184 -19.11 -9.12 6.79
N ILE A 185 -19.23 -8.75 8.07
CA ILE A 185 -18.99 -7.39 8.56
C ILE A 185 -17.99 -7.49 9.71
N GLN A 186 -16.89 -6.76 9.60
CA GLN A 186 -15.82 -6.73 10.58
C GLN A 186 -15.37 -5.31 10.86
N GLU A 187 -14.74 -5.08 11.99
CA GLU A 187 -14.03 -3.83 12.23
C GLU A 187 -12.88 -3.70 11.23
N ARG A 188 -12.58 -2.46 10.85
CA ARG A 188 -11.43 -2.16 10.01
C ARG A 188 -10.16 -2.46 10.80
N ASP A 189 -9.27 -3.22 10.18
CA ASP A 189 -7.89 -3.31 10.63
C ASP A 189 -7.21 -1.95 10.49
N VAL A 190 -6.95 -1.32 11.64
CA VAL A 190 -6.35 0.02 11.77
C VAL A 190 -4.94 -0.03 12.35
N LEU A 191 -4.34 -1.21 12.53
CA LEU A 191 -3.00 -1.38 13.11
C LEU A 191 -2.87 -0.70 14.49
N SER A 192 -3.76 -1.09 15.41
CA SER A 192 -3.83 -0.59 16.78
C SER A 192 -4.04 -1.69 17.84
N ALA A 193 -3.78 -2.95 17.49
CA ALA A 193 -3.75 -4.03 18.48
C ALA A 193 -2.51 -3.88 19.37
N ASP A 194 -2.53 -4.47 20.56
CA ASP A 194 -1.41 -4.38 21.52
C ASP A 194 -0.07 -4.81 20.91
N GLY A 195 -0.07 -5.79 20.00
CA GLY A 195 1.12 -6.29 19.29
C GLY A 195 1.56 -5.46 18.07
N ASP A 196 0.84 -4.41 17.70
CA ASP A 196 1.23 -3.54 16.58
C ASP A 196 2.25 -2.46 16.98
N ASP A 197 2.39 -2.18 18.27
CA ASP A 197 3.40 -1.27 18.80
C ASP A 197 4.74 -2.01 18.99
N PRO A 198 5.84 -1.61 18.32
CA PRO A 198 7.14 -2.23 18.50
C PRO A 198 7.63 -2.23 19.96
N ALA A 199 7.15 -1.33 20.82
CA ALA A 199 7.47 -1.29 22.23
C ALA A 199 6.94 -2.49 23.04
N THR A 200 5.96 -3.23 22.49
CA THR A 200 5.39 -4.43 23.13
C THR A 200 5.95 -5.73 22.55
N TRP A 201 6.83 -5.65 21.53
CA TRP A 201 7.39 -6.82 20.87
C TRP A 201 8.32 -7.61 21.79
N THR A 202 8.27 -8.93 21.67
CA THR A 202 9.17 -9.83 22.40
C THR A 202 10.32 -10.26 21.51
N LEU A 203 11.55 -9.94 21.92
CA LEU A 203 12.76 -10.47 21.28
C LEU A 203 12.91 -11.96 21.62
N ALA A 204 12.51 -12.83 20.68
CA ALA A 204 12.58 -14.28 20.89
C ALA A 204 14.03 -14.82 20.80
N ALA A 205 14.84 -14.28 19.88
CA ALA A 205 16.21 -14.71 19.64
C ALA A 205 17.03 -13.62 18.92
N GLY A 206 18.36 -13.74 18.96
CA GLY A 206 19.28 -12.82 18.28
C GLY A 206 19.62 -11.55 19.08
N PRO A 207 20.47 -10.68 18.53
CA PRO A 207 20.76 -9.38 19.14
C PRO A 207 19.52 -8.48 19.10
N ALA A 208 19.42 -7.55 20.05
CA ALA A 208 18.38 -6.52 20.01
C ALA A 208 18.56 -5.66 18.74
N ALA A 209 17.44 -5.30 18.11
CA ALA A 209 17.43 -4.32 17.04
C ALA A 209 17.85 -2.95 17.57
N ASP A 210 18.73 -2.26 16.83
CA ASP A 210 18.94 -0.83 17.06
C ASP A 210 17.72 -0.02 16.57
N ASP A 211 17.71 1.28 16.85
CA ASP A 211 16.57 2.16 16.55
C ASP A 211 16.24 2.18 15.05
N ASP A 212 17.26 2.12 14.19
CA ASP A 212 17.10 2.12 12.73
C ASP A 212 16.46 0.81 12.25
N LEU A 213 16.95 -0.34 12.71
CA LEU A 213 16.37 -1.64 12.37
C LEU A 213 14.96 -1.79 12.95
N LEU A 214 14.70 -1.31 14.17
CA LEU A 214 13.37 -1.36 14.76
C LEU A 214 12.36 -0.50 13.97
N ALA A 215 12.78 0.68 13.51
CA ALA A 215 11.97 1.52 12.62
C ALA A 215 11.70 0.84 11.27
N GLU A 216 12.69 0.16 10.70
CA GLU A 216 12.53 -0.62 9.47
C GLU A 216 11.56 -1.78 9.64
N LEU A 217 11.66 -2.53 10.75
CA LEU A 217 10.74 -3.62 11.08
C LEU A 217 9.32 -3.10 11.32
N ALA A 218 9.15 -1.97 12.00
CA ALA A 218 7.85 -1.32 12.19
C ALA A 218 7.25 -0.87 10.86
N PHE A 219 8.05 -0.32 9.95
CA PHE A 219 7.63 0.00 8.59
C PHE A 219 7.18 -1.25 7.83
N ALA A 220 7.95 -2.34 7.88
CA ALA A 220 7.60 -3.61 7.26
C ALA A 220 6.29 -4.19 7.81
N TRP A 221 6.12 -4.18 9.13
CA TRP A 221 4.92 -4.67 9.82
C TRP A 221 3.67 -3.91 9.38
N ARG A 222 3.71 -2.58 9.37
CA ARG A 222 2.55 -1.77 8.94
C ARG A 222 2.26 -1.94 7.44
N SER A 223 3.30 -2.01 6.61
CA SER A 223 3.17 -2.17 5.16
C SER A 223 2.52 -3.50 4.76
N VAL A 224 2.77 -4.58 5.51
CA VAL A 224 2.33 -5.93 5.11
C VAL A 224 0.81 -6.06 5.12
N ARG A 225 0.11 -5.25 5.91
CA ARG A 225 -1.35 -5.18 5.95
C ARG A 225 -1.95 -4.90 4.57
N ALA A 226 -1.28 -4.07 3.76
CA ALA A 226 -1.75 -3.70 2.43
C ALA A 226 -1.57 -4.80 1.38
N VAL A 227 -0.77 -5.83 1.66
CA VAL A 227 -0.47 -6.92 0.74
C VAL A 227 -1.49 -8.04 0.92
N ARG A 228 -2.06 -8.55 -0.18
CA ARG A 228 -2.98 -9.68 -0.10
C ARG A 228 -2.27 -10.95 0.38
N SER A 229 -2.88 -11.69 1.29
CA SER A 229 -2.31 -12.91 1.87
C SER A 229 -2.26 -14.09 0.88
N ASN A 230 -1.29 -15.01 1.00
CA ASN A 230 -0.14 -14.93 1.90
C ASN A 230 0.83 -13.84 1.45
N ALA A 231 1.29 -13.03 2.41
CA ALA A 231 2.08 -11.84 2.14
C ALA A 231 3.46 -11.97 2.78
N VAL A 232 4.49 -11.65 2.01
CA VAL A 232 5.88 -11.50 2.46
C VAL A 232 6.41 -10.26 1.77
N LEU A 233 7.06 -9.38 2.52
CA LEU A 233 7.75 -8.23 1.96
C LEU A 233 9.14 -8.11 2.56
N LEU A 234 10.02 -7.52 1.76
CA LEU A 234 11.38 -7.14 2.12
C LEU A 234 11.45 -5.63 2.09
N THR A 235 12.10 -5.05 3.08
CA THR A 235 12.25 -3.60 3.17
C THR A 235 13.68 -3.19 3.44
N GLN A 236 14.02 -1.98 2.98
CA GLN A 236 15.29 -1.32 3.23
C GLN A 236 15.13 0.21 3.10
N GLY A 237 15.59 0.96 4.10
CA GLY A 237 15.63 2.42 4.05
C GLY A 237 14.24 3.07 4.05
N GLY A 238 13.29 2.46 4.75
CA GLY A 238 11.89 2.89 4.81
C GLY A 238 11.13 2.65 3.50
N ALA A 239 11.52 1.64 2.73
CA ALA A 239 10.92 1.32 1.44
C ALA A 239 10.82 -0.18 1.23
N THR A 240 9.74 -0.64 0.60
CA THR A 240 9.68 -2.01 0.11
C THR A 240 10.66 -2.20 -1.04
N VAL A 241 11.41 -3.31 -1.03
CA VAL A 241 12.35 -3.69 -2.09
C VAL A 241 11.95 -4.99 -2.78
N GLY A 242 11.10 -5.80 -2.14
CA GLY A 242 10.52 -7.01 -2.73
C GLY A 242 9.20 -7.35 -2.09
N VAL A 243 8.18 -7.68 -2.88
CA VAL A 243 6.85 -8.00 -2.36
C VAL A 243 6.34 -9.29 -2.99
N GLY A 244 6.13 -10.31 -2.17
CA GLY A 244 5.46 -11.55 -2.50
C GLY A 244 4.00 -11.52 -2.04
N MET A 245 3.08 -11.42 -2.99
CA MET A 245 1.66 -11.12 -2.73
C MET A 245 0.74 -12.23 -3.24
N GLY A 246 -0.33 -12.49 -2.50
CA GLY A 246 -1.51 -13.24 -2.97
C GLY A 246 -1.26 -14.71 -3.30
N GLN A 247 -0.18 -15.30 -2.82
CA GLN A 247 0.09 -16.72 -3.08
C GLN A 247 -0.69 -17.61 -2.12
N VAL A 248 -1.14 -18.75 -2.65
CA VAL A 248 -1.90 -19.75 -1.89
C VAL A 248 -1.08 -20.44 -0.81
N ASN A 249 0.26 -20.45 -0.95
CA ASN A 249 1.19 -20.91 0.07
C ASN A 249 2.24 -19.82 0.37
N ARG A 250 2.74 -19.79 1.61
CA ARG A 250 3.63 -18.72 2.09
C ARG A 250 5.04 -18.81 1.51
N VAL A 251 5.54 -20.02 1.23
CA VAL A 251 6.88 -20.24 0.66
C VAL A 251 7.00 -19.59 -0.72
N ASP A 252 5.96 -19.64 -1.54
CA ASP A 252 5.95 -18.99 -2.84
C ASP A 252 5.93 -17.46 -2.71
N SER A 253 5.25 -16.91 -1.69
CA SER A 253 5.37 -15.48 -1.37
C SER A 253 6.81 -15.12 -0.98
N CYS A 254 7.50 -15.93 -0.18
CA CYS A 254 8.91 -15.69 0.16
C CYS A 254 9.79 -15.68 -1.10
N LYS A 255 9.68 -16.72 -1.94
CA LYS A 255 10.46 -16.83 -3.19
C LYS A 255 10.21 -15.62 -4.10
N LEU A 256 8.94 -15.22 -4.26
CA LEU A 256 8.57 -14.09 -5.09
C LEU A 256 9.11 -12.76 -4.55
N ALA A 257 9.09 -12.55 -3.23
CA ALA A 257 9.66 -11.35 -2.61
C ALA A 257 11.18 -11.27 -2.87
N VAL A 258 11.90 -12.36 -2.64
CA VAL A 258 13.36 -12.46 -2.85
C VAL A 258 13.74 -12.30 -4.32
N GLU A 259 13.04 -12.97 -5.24
CA GLU A 259 13.27 -12.83 -6.68
C GLU A 259 13.07 -11.39 -7.14
N ARG A 260 12.03 -10.73 -6.63
CA ARG A 260 11.77 -9.31 -6.95
C ARG A 260 12.88 -8.41 -6.41
N ALA A 261 13.31 -8.57 -5.16
CA ALA A 261 14.41 -7.78 -4.61
C ALA A 261 15.70 -7.94 -5.44
N ASN A 262 16.08 -9.19 -5.76
CA ASN A 262 17.32 -9.46 -6.51
C ASN A 262 17.29 -8.96 -7.97
N THR A 263 16.11 -8.72 -8.55
CA THR A 263 15.96 -8.29 -9.95
C THR A 263 15.70 -6.78 -10.09
N LEU A 264 15.71 -6.02 -9.00
CA LEU A 264 15.46 -4.56 -9.01
C LEU A 264 16.34 -3.81 -10.02
N GLY A 265 17.65 -4.04 -10.00
CA GLY A 265 18.60 -3.36 -10.88
C GLY A 265 18.46 -3.69 -12.37
N ALA A 266 17.75 -4.77 -12.72
CA ALA A 266 17.49 -5.18 -14.09
C ALA A 266 16.15 -4.66 -14.65
N ARG A 267 15.31 -4.03 -13.81
CA ARG A 267 13.91 -3.69 -14.10
C ARG A 267 13.64 -2.17 -14.11
N SER A 268 14.52 -1.38 -14.73
CA SER A 268 14.34 0.08 -14.80
C SER A 268 13.34 0.52 -15.87
N THR A 269 12.38 1.39 -15.49
CA THR A 269 11.46 2.07 -16.41
C THR A 269 11.34 3.55 -16.05
N GLY A 270 12.21 4.38 -16.64
CA GLY A 270 12.15 5.85 -16.51
C GLY A 270 13.06 6.45 -15.44
N ASP A 271 13.12 7.78 -15.42
CA ASP A 271 14.13 8.57 -14.68
C ASP A 271 14.04 8.40 -13.15
N ALA A 272 12.85 8.15 -12.60
CA ALA A 272 12.66 7.92 -11.17
C ALA A 272 13.38 6.67 -10.66
N ALA A 273 13.63 5.69 -11.53
CA ALA A 273 14.43 4.51 -11.20
C ALA A 273 15.94 4.75 -11.40
N ALA A 274 16.34 5.74 -12.22
CA ALA A 274 17.72 5.97 -12.65
C ALA A 274 18.59 6.67 -11.59
N ASP A 275 18.00 7.49 -10.71
CA ASP A 275 18.71 8.20 -9.64
C ASP A 275 18.89 7.38 -8.34
N SER A 276 18.61 6.07 -8.39
CA SER A 276 18.90 5.16 -7.28
C SER A 276 20.42 4.92 -7.19
N PRO A 277 21.06 4.93 -6.00
CA PRO A 277 22.50 4.73 -5.90
C PRO A 277 22.90 3.35 -6.44
N GLN A 278 23.48 3.35 -7.64
CA GLN A 278 23.86 2.15 -8.40
C GLN A 278 25.27 1.65 -8.07
N LYS A 279 25.87 2.11 -6.97
CA LYS A 279 27.27 1.81 -6.64
C LYS A 279 27.39 0.66 -5.65
N ASP A 280 28.08 -0.38 -6.13
CA ASP A 280 28.68 -1.51 -5.41
C ASP A 280 27.73 -2.61 -4.91
N ARG A 281 27.20 -3.43 -5.83
CA ARG A 281 26.64 -4.75 -5.52
C ARG A 281 27.19 -5.82 -6.45
N ALA A 282 28.44 -6.19 -6.19
CA ALA A 282 29.07 -7.37 -6.77
C ALA A 282 29.05 -8.55 -5.78
N GLU A 283 27.95 -8.78 -5.04
CA GLU A 283 27.66 -10.05 -4.36
C GLU A 283 26.14 -10.28 -4.33
N PRO A 284 25.64 -11.50 -4.62
CA PRO A 284 24.23 -11.83 -4.51
C PRO A 284 23.85 -12.12 -3.05
N VAL A 285 22.57 -11.89 -2.72
CA VAL A 285 21.90 -11.96 -1.40
C VAL A 285 21.80 -10.60 -0.71
N GLU A 286 20.79 -9.81 -1.09
CA GLU A 286 20.35 -8.67 -0.29
C GLU A 286 19.69 -9.14 1.03
N LYS A 287 20.27 -8.70 2.14
CA LYS A 287 19.69 -8.77 3.49
C LYS A 287 18.56 -7.74 3.60
N GLY A 288 17.34 -8.16 3.33
CA GLY A 288 16.13 -7.36 3.59
C GLY A 288 15.45 -7.82 4.87
N ALA A 289 14.81 -6.91 5.60
CA ALA A 289 14.01 -7.28 6.77
C ALA A 289 12.66 -7.87 6.31
N VAL A 290 12.33 -9.08 6.76
CA VAL A 290 10.99 -9.68 6.63
C VAL A 290 10.37 -9.67 8.00
N GLY A 291 9.31 -8.90 8.25
CA GLY A 291 8.51 -8.86 9.50
C GLY A 291 8.96 -9.76 10.66
N GLY A 292 10.16 -9.52 11.22
CA GLY A 292 10.79 -10.35 12.27
C GLY A 292 12.10 -11.12 11.96
N GLY A 293 12.74 -11.06 10.78
CA GLY A 293 14.00 -11.79 10.51
C GLY A 293 14.72 -11.49 9.17
N ASP A 294 15.89 -12.11 8.96
CA ASP A 294 16.68 -12.04 7.71
C ASP A 294 16.06 -12.95 6.62
N ALA A 295 15.86 -12.42 5.42
CA ALA A 295 15.31 -13.13 4.27
C ALA A 295 16.03 -14.44 3.92
N ALA A 296 17.34 -14.52 4.16
CA ALA A 296 18.13 -15.73 3.90
C ALA A 296 17.84 -16.87 4.88
N GLU A 297 17.47 -16.56 6.12
CA GLU A 297 17.13 -17.55 7.15
C GLU A 297 15.77 -18.21 6.86
N VAL A 298 14.82 -17.46 6.29
CA VAL A 298 13.48 -17.96 5.92
C VAL A 298 13.51 -19.02 4.80
N LEU A 299 14.54 -19.00 3.95
CA LEU A 299 14.73 -19.98 2.87
C LEU A 299 15.66 -21.14 3.25
N GLY A 300 16.27 -21.10 4.44
CA GLY A 300 17.38 -21.96 4.84
C GLY A 300 17.03 -23.33 5.44
N ASP A 301 15.75 -23.63 5.74
CA ASP A 301 15.39 -24.90 6.38
C ASP A 301 14.50 -25.80 5.50
N PRO A 302 15.09 -26.68 4.67
CA PRO A 302 14.36 -27.71 3.94
C PRO A 302 13.99 -28.92 4.81
N THR A 303 14.30 -28.91 6.11
CA THR A 303 13.98 -30.00 7.05
C THR A 303 12.97 -29.53 8.10
N GLY A 304 11.70 -29.67 7.76
CA GLY A 304 10.61 -29.20 8.60
C GLY A 304 10.68 -29.67 10.06
N GLU A 305 10.70 -28.71 10.96
CA GLU A 305 9.84 -28.74 12.13
C GLU A 305 8.84 -27.60 11.98
N ALA A 306 7.58 -27.97 11.76
CA ALA A 306 6.48 -27.05 11.92
C ALA A 306 6.46 -26.62 13.40
N ALA A 307 7.11 -25.50 13.71
CA ALA A 307 6.84 -24.76 14.91
C ALA A 307 5.38 -24.25 14.81
N SER A 308 4.46 -25.06 15.32
CA SER A 308 3.16 -24.57 15.75
C SER A 308 3.42 -23.52 16.83
N ALA A 309 3.19 -22.26 16.48
CA ALA A 309 3.06 -21.17 17.44
C ALA A 309 1.66 -20.54 17.23
N PRO A 310 1.02 -20.09 18.32
CA PRO A 310 -0.40 -19.73 18.38
C PRO A 310 -0.80 -18.56 17.50
#